data_AF-A0A1H8FP24-F1
#
_entry.id   AF-A0A1H8FP24-F1
#
_cell.length_a   1.000
_cell.length_b   1.000
_cell.length_c   1.000
_cell.angle_alpha   90.00
_cell.angle_beta   90.00
_cell.angle_gamma   90.00
#
_symmetry.space_group_name_H-M   'P 1'
#
loop_
_entity.id
_entity.type
_entity.pdbx_description
1 polymer ?
#
loop_
_entity_poly.entity_id
_entity_poly.type
_entity_poly.pdbx_seq_one_letter_code
_entity_poly.pdbx_strand_id
1 'polypeptide(L)'
;METKANYALIGAFTIAGFLGILGFLMWFAKLEINRQFAYYDIHFTEVSGLGIASEVRFAGLTVGSVVAMDLAPDRAGPVRVRIEVAEDTPIRTDSRASLEAQGVTGVSNVFITAGTPNAPLLRDQDDEGIPEIRSSRSALQTLSDQGPQIIERLNVVAEQLTELLGEENQSRVNNILDNVERSSSNLDQAMADISAATEAIGQAAEGIATFGGKLDGLSETAGTALSNFSTAAETADGTLASATQTLDELRDYVSGDLRGLTQRLDQTAGALQENLSRLGTRAESSLDNLDRALDSGSRAFDQAAVMFSTDLGPIISDLHDTLGRVNSTLDSVADDIPQITAQLRQAATSAADAFASLQSVLDSAAAPVQSFTREALPQFARLSQEMRNLVGNIDQLVTTLRRNPSQILSGPRTPEFRR
;
A
#
# COMPACT_ATOMS: atom_id res chain seq x y z
N MET A 1 18.96 76.94 -55.65
CA MET A 1 19.87 76.02 -54.94
C MET A 1 19.59 74.63 -55.47
N GLU A 2 20.55 74.01 -56.15
CA GLU A 2 20.38 72.71 -56.81
C GLU A 2 20.28 71.58 -55.77
N THR A 3 19.19 70.81 -55.79
CA THR A 3 19.04 69.59 -55.00
C THR A 3 19.66 68.42 -55.76
N LYS A 4 20.97 68.21 -55.57
CA LYS A 4 21.63 66.97 -56.01
C LYS A 4 21.00 65.79 -55.24
N ALA A 5 20.15 65.02 -55.90
CA ALA A 5 19.59 63.80 -55.33
C ALA A 5 20.72 62.80 -55.09
N ASN A 6 20.97 62.46 -53.83
CA ASN A 6 22.00 61.51 -53.44
C ASN A 6 21.49 60.07 -53.67
N TYR A 7 21.52 59.60 -54.92
CA TYR A 7 21.14 58.22 -55.28
C TYR A 7 21.90 57.16 -54.44
N ALA A 8 23.12 57.48 -54.02
CA ALA A 8 23.91 56.65 -53.10
C ALA A 8 23.25 56.47 -51.73
N LEU A 9 22.55 57.50 -51.21
CA LEU A 9 21.92 57.47 -49.90
C LEU A 9 20.62 56.64 -49.93
N ILE A 10 19.88 56.71 -51.03
CA ILE A 10 18.69 55.87 -51.27
C ILE A 10 19.11 54.40 -51.40
N GLY A 11 20.14 54.11 -52.19
CA GLY A 11 20.69 52.76 -52.31
C GLY A 11 21.18 52.19 -50.97
N ALA A 12 21.90 53.00 -50.18
CA ALA A 12 22.35 52.60 -48.85
C ALA A 12 21.19 52.30 -47.89
N PHE A 13 20.11 53.10 -47.93
CA PHE A 13 18.93 52.88 -47.10
C PHE A 13 18.17 51.60 -47.48
N THR A 14 18.00 51.33 -48.78
CA THR A 14 17.36 50.09 -49.25
C THR A 14 18.18 48.87 -48.87
N ILE A 15 19.51 48.93 -48.99
CA ILE A 15 20.42 47.85 -48.56
C ILE A 15 20.32 47.66 -47.04
N ALA A 16 20.33 48.74 -46.25
CA ALA A 16 20.20 48.66 -44.79
C ALA A 16 18.85 48.07 -44.37
N GLY A 17 17.76 48.46 -45.03
CA GLY A 17 16.43 47.91 -44.80
C GLY A 17 16.35 46.42 -45.14
N PHE A 18 16.91 46.02 -46.28
CA PHE A 18 16.99 44.60 -46.65
C PHE A 18 17.81 43.78 -45.66
N LEU A 19 18.98 44.28 -45.24
CA LEU A 19 19.80 43.65 -44.21
C LEU A 19 19.10 43.59 -42.85
N GLY A 20 18.33 44.62 -42.49
CA GLY A 20 17.51 44.64 -41.27
C GLY A 20 16.41 43.58 -41.28
N ILE A 21 15.69 43.44 -42.39
CA ILE A 21 14.68 42.37 -42.55
C ILE A 21 15.35 41.00 -42.50
N LEU A 22 16.48 40.82 -43.19
CA LEU A 22 17.24 39.57 -43.16
C LEU A 22 17.70 39.22 -41.74
N GLY A 23 18.18 40.21 -40.99
CA GLY A 23 18.58 40.05 -39.59
C GLY A 23 17.41 39.71 -38.67
N PHE A 24 16.26 40.36 -38.86
CA PHE A 24 15.04 40.07 -38.11
C PHE A 24 14.52 38.66 -38.40
N LEU A 25 14.52 38.23 -39.66
CA LEU A 25 14.12 36.88 -40.04
C LEU A 25 15.07 35.83 -39.45
N MET A 26 16.37 36.06 -39.46
CA MET A 26 17.34 35.16 -38.80
C MET A 26 17.16 35.11 -37.29
N TRP A 27 16.86 36.24 -36.64
CA TRP A 27 16.59 36.29 -35.20
C TRP A 27 15.28 35.58 -34.84
N PHE A 28 14.22 35.80 -35.61
CA PHE A 28 12.91 35.18 -35.43
C PHE A 28 12.95 33.67 -35.65
N ALA A 29 13.62 33.22 -36.72
CA ALA A 29 13.83 31.79 -36.97
C ALA A 29 14.58 31.11 -35.82
N LYS A 30 15.53 31.80 -35.17
CA LYS A 30 16.27 31.26 -34.02
C LYS A 30 15.39 31.08 -32.76
N LEU A 31 14.25 31.77 -32.66
CA LEU A 31 13.39 31.77 -31.47
C LEU A 31 12.45 30.55 -31.40
N GLU A 32 12.06 29.97 -32.54
CA GLU A 32 11.25 28.73 -32.58
C GLU A 32 12.10 27.44 -32.56
N ILE A 33 13.40 27.53 -32.86
CA ILE A 33 14.29 26.36 -33.05
C ILE A 33 14.80 25.73 -31.75
N ASN A 34 14.67 26.40 -30.59
CA ASN A 34 15.33 25.95 -29.35
C ASN A 34 14.52 24.95 -28.50
N ARG A 35 13.38 24.43 -28.98
CA ARG A 35 12.72 23.27 -28.36
C ARG A 35 13.27 22.01 -29.00
N GLN A 36 14.26 21.43 -28.36
CA GLN A 36 14.82 20.16 -28.79
C GLN A 36 13.87 19.04 -28.34
N PHE A 37 13.40 18.26 -29.30
CA PHE A 37 12.55 17.09 -29.07
C PHE A 37 13.38 15.83 -29.29
N ALA A 38 13.20 14.87 -28.40
CA ALA A 38 13.68 13.50 -28.59
C ALA A 38 12.55 12.66 -29.18
N TYR A 39 12.87 11.88 -30.21
CA TYR A 39 11.92 10.98 -30.86
C TYR A 39 12.13 9.56 -30.36
N TYR A 40 11.03 8.84 -30.13
CA TYR A 40 11.05 7.43 -29.74
C TYR A 40 10.01 6.66 -30.55
N ASP A 41 10.33 5.40 -30.87
CA ASP A 41 9.40 4.48 -31.50
C ASP A 41 8.86 3.48 -30.45
N ILE A 42 7.57 3.19 -30.52
CA ILE A 42 6.88 2.22 -29.67
C ILE A 42 6.07 1.27 -30.56
N HIS A 43 6.19 -0.03 -30.32
CA HIS A 43 5.39 -1.02 -31.03
C HIS A 43 4.22 -1.50 -30.15
N PHE A 44 3.01 -1.15 -30.56
CA PHE A 44 1.77 -1.62 -29.91
C PHE A 44 1.07 -2.65 -30.80
N THR A 45 0.53 -3.71 -30.18
CA THR A 45 -0.29 -4.71 -30.90
C THR A 45 -1.63 -4.13 -31.33
N GLU A 46 -2.19 -3.20 -30.55
CA GLU A 46 -3.45 -2.53 -30.81
C GLU A 46 -3.35 -1.06 -30.39
N VAL A 47 -3.91 -0.14 -31.18
CA VAL A 47 -3.86 1.32 -30.96
C VAL A 47 -5.25 1.95 -30.86
N SER A 48 -6.22 1.20 -30.32
CA SER A 48 -7.61 1.64 -30.19
C SER A 48 -7.73 2.96 -29.41
N GLY A 49 -8.37 3.95 -30.02
CA GLY A 49 -8.57 5.28 -29.44
C GLY A 49 -7.36 6.22 -29.52
N LEU A 50 -6.23 5.78 -30.07
CA LEU A 50 -5.03 6.61 -30.24
C LEU A 50 -5.07 7.36 -31.57
N GLY A 51 -4.77 8.65 -31.54
CA GLY A 51 -4.70 9.52 -32.72
C GLY A 51 -3.33 10.14 -32.89
N ILE A 52 -3.09 10.71 -34.08
CA ILE A 52 -2.00 11.66 -34.27
C ILE A 52 -2.31 12.88 -33.38
N ALA A 53 -1.28 13.45 -32.76
CA ALA A 53 -1.35 14.50 -31.74
C ALA A 53 -2.00 14.07 -30.41
N SER A 54 -2.24 12.77 -30.18
CA SER A 54 -2.55 12.28 -28.83
C SER A 54 -1.43 12.63 -27.86
N GLU A 55 -1.81 12.96 -26.62
CA GLU A 55 -0.85 13.35 -25.60
C GLU A 55 0.04 12.18 -25.18
N VAL A 56 1.31 12.48 -24.94
CA VAL A 56 2.27 11.56 -24.32
C VAL A 56 2.54 12.03 -22.91
N ARG A 57 2.29 11.15 -21.94
CA ARG A 57 2.44 11.43 -20.51
C ARG A 57 3.56 10.59 -19.93
N PHE A 58 4.46 11.22 -19.19
CA PHE A 58 5.51 10.55 -18.43
C PHE A 58 5.23 10.73 -16.95
N ALA A 59 5.08 9.63 -16.22
CA ALA A 59 4.73 9.65 -14.79
C ALA A 59 3.51 10.55 -14.46
N GLY A 60 2.57 10.67 -15.40
CA GLY A 60 1.37 11.52 -15.28
C GLY A 60 1.51 12.97 -15.76
N LEU A 61 2.71 13.43 -16.13
CA LEU A 61 2.94 14.76 -16.70
C LEU A 61 2.94 14.70 -18.22
N THR A 62 2.26 15.64 -18.88
CA THR A 62 2.28 15.75 -20.34
C THR A 62 3.65 16.27 -20.80
N VAL A 63 4.35 15.47 -21.59
CA VAL A 63 5.74 15.71 -22.01
C VAL A 63 5.94 15.73 -23.52
N GLY A 64 4.90 15.39 -24.28
CA GLY A 64 5.03 15.18 -25.72
C GLY A 64 3.73 14.85 -26.43
N SER A 65 3.86 14.47 -27.70
CA SER A 65 2.73 14.10 -28.55
C SER A 65 3.08 12.95 -29.51
N VAL A 66 2.04 12.27 -30.00
CA VAL A 66 2.19 11.27 -31.08
C VAL A 66 2.33 11.98 -32.42
N VAL A 67 3.42 11.74 -33.15
CA VAL A 67 3.69 12.42 -34.43
C VAL A 67 3.44 11.55 -35.65
N ALA A 68 3.57 10.23 -35.54
CA ALA A 68 3.28 9.32 -36.63
C ALA A 68 2.82 7.95 -36.13
N MET A 69 2.02 7.27 -36.94
CA MET A 69 1.58 5.89 -36.70
C MET A 69 1.62 5.15 -38.03
N ASP A 70 2.48 4.14 -38.13
CA ASP A 70 2.64 3.33 -39.33
C ASP A 70 2.50 1.84 -38.98
N LEU A 71 2.03 1.04 -39.92
CA LEU A 71 2.17 -0.41 -39.79
C LEU A 71 3.66 -0.77 -39.95
N ALA A 72 4.23 -1.53 -39.01
CA ALA A 72 5.62 -1.91 -39.07
C ALA A 72 5.87 -2.80 -40.32
N PRO A 73 6.74 -2.41 -41.27
CA PRO A 73 6.92 -3.12 -42.54
C PRO A 73 7.51 -4.52 -42.37
N ASP A 74 8.30 -4.73 -41.30
CA ASP A 74 9.06 -5.96 -41.07
C ASP A 74 8.34 -6.94 -40.13
N ARG A 75 7.17 -6.57 -39.59
CA ARG A 75 6.40 -7.38 -38.64
C ARG A 75 4.92 -7.29 -38.98
N ALA A 76 4.34 -8.40 -39.45
CA ALA A 76 2.89 -8.52 -39.61
C ALA A 76 2.21 -8.51 -38.22
N GLY A 77 1.83 -7.34 -37.71
CA GLY A 77 1.11 -7.25 -36.44
C GLY A 77 1.13 -5.87 -35.79
N PRO A 78 2.27 -5.40 -35.25
CA PRO A 78 2.30 -4.21 -34.43
C PRO A 78 2.26 -2.91 -35.24
N VAL A 79 1.53 -1.92 -34.73
CA VAL A 79 1.59 -0.54 -35.18
C VAL A 79 2.79 0.12 -34.51
N ARG A 80 3.68 0.68 -35.34
CA ARG A 80 4.78 1.53 -34.88
C ARG A 80 4.25 2.93 -34.66
N VAL A 81 4.23 3.35 -33.41
CA VAL A 81 3.85 4.69 -32.97
C VAL A 81 5.11 5.47 -32.69
N ARG A 82 5.29 6.59 -33.41
CA ARG A 82 6.38 7.53 -33.14
C ARG A 82 5.86 8.66 -32.27
N ILE A 83 6.59 8.91 -31.20
CA ILE A 83 6.33 10.01 -30.29
C ILE A 83 7.45 11.03 -30.34
N GLU A 84 7.09 12.30 -30.15
CA GLU A 84 8.03 13.36 -29.83
C GLU A 84 7.87 13.69 -28.34
N VAL A 85 8.98 13.83 -27.64
CA VAL A 85 9.02 14.12 -26.20
C VAL A 85 10.05 15.20 -25.94
N ALA A 86 9.81 16.08 -24.98
CA ALA A 86 10.79 17.08 -24.58
C ALA A 86 12.13 16.42 -24.18
N GLU A 87 13.26 16.95 -24.67
CA GLU A 87 14.59 16.34 -24.49
C GLU A 87 15.01 16.23 -23.01
N ASP A 88 14.45 17.03 -22.11
CA ASP A 88 14.69 16.95 -20.67
C ASP A 88 13.97 15.77 -19.99
N THR A 89 13.08 15.06 -20.69
CA THR A 89 12.29 13.96 -20.10
C THR A 89 13.15 12.71 -19.88
N PRO A 90 13.32 12.23 -18.63
CA PRO A 90 14.24 11.14 -18.32
C PRO A 90 13.64 9.76 -18.62
N ILE A 91 13.50 9.43 -19.90
CA ILE A 91 13.07 8.09 -20.35
C ILE A 91 14.26 7.12 -20.25
N ARG A 92 14.05 6.01 -19.52
CA ARG A 92 15.08 5.03 -19.17
C ARG A 92 14.90 3.73 -19.92
N THR A 93 15.92 2.88 -19.93
CA THR A 93 15.88 1.57 -20.61
C THR A 93 14.81 0.62 -20.05
N ASP A 94 14.42 0.82 -18.79
CA ASP A 94 13.36 0.07 -18.13
C ASP A 94 12.01 0.80 -18.09
N SER A 95 11.92 2.01 -18.65
CA SER A 95 10.64 2.66 -18.91
C SER A 95 9.77 1.79 -19.81
N ARG A 96 8.46 1.82 -19.57
CA ARG A 96 7.46 1.09 -20.33
C ARG A 96 6.38 2.03 -20.81
N ALA A 97 5.95 1.84 -22.05
CA ALA A 97 4.88 2.60 -22.66
C ALA A 97 3.59 1.78 -22.69
N SER A 98 2.49 2.32 -22.19
CA SER A 98 1.15 1.71 -22.27
C SER A 98 0.16 2.70 -22.85
N LEU A 99 -0.91 2.18 -23.47
CA LEU A 99 -2.04 3.01 -23.88
C LEU A 99 -3.05 3.09 -22.73
N GLU A 100 -3.35 4.30 -22.30
CA GLU A 100 -4.33 4.55 -21.25
C GLU A 100 -5.52 5.32 -21.80
N ALA A 101 -6.72 4.79 -21.59
CA ALA A 101 -7.96 5.46 -21.97
C ALA A 101 -8.25 6.62 -21.01
N GLN A 102 -8.43 7.81 -21.57
CA GLN A 102 -8.84 9.00 -20.84
C GLN A 102 -10.37 9.06 -20.77
N GLY A 103 -10.91 8.61 -19.62
CA GLY A 103 -12.34 8.67 -19.34
C GLY A 103 -13.17 7.67 -20.15
N VAL A 104 -14.48 7.93 -20.23
CA VAL A 104 -15.47 6.98 -20.80
C VAL A 104 -15.63 7.14 -22.32
N THR A 105 -15.05 8.19 -22.91
CA THR A 105 -15.15 8.49 -24.35
C THR A 105 -14.26 7.61 -25.22
N GLY A 106 -13.36 6.82 -24.62
CA GLY A 106 -12.48 5.89 -25.33
C GLY A 106 -11.31 6.55 -26.08
N VAL A 107 -11.02 7.82 -25.81
CA VAL A 107 -9.80 8.47 -26.30
C VAL A 107 -8.61 7.94 -25.52
N SER A 108 -7.55 7.51 -26.20
CA SER A 108 -6.36 6.92 -25.58
C SER A 108 -5.15 7.83 -25.74
N ASN A 109 -4.33 7.86 -24.70
CA ASN A 109 -3.05 8.58 -24.67
C ASN A 109 -1.91 7.59 -24.39
N VAL A 110 -0.68 7.97 -24.73
CA VAL A 110 0.51 7.17 -24.42
C VAL A 110 0.96 7.53 -23.00
N PHE A 111 1.02 6.54 -22.11
CA PHE A 111 1.57 6.68 -20.77
C PHE A 111 2.93 5.98 -20.69
N ILE A 112 3.94 6.67 -20.15
CA ILE A 112 5.31 6.17 -19.99
C ILE A 112 5.65 6.16 -18.50
N THR A 113 6.12 5.00 -18.02
CA THR A 113 6.61 4.86 -16.65
C THR A 113 7.99 5.48 -16.47
N ALA A 114 8.27 6.00 -15.26
CA ALA A 114 9.55 6.62 -14.95
C ALA A 114 10.75 5.66 -14.96
N GLY A 115 10.50 4.35 -14.91
CA GLY A 115 11.54 3.34 -14.73
C GLY A 115 12.21 3.43 -13.35
N THR A 116 13.36 2.79 -13.19
CA THR A 116 14.15 2.85 -11.96
C THR A 116 15.15 4.01 -12.02
N PRO A 117 15.37 4.77 -10.92
CA PRO A 117 16.23 5.96 -10.94
C PRO A 117 17.68 5.73 -11.40
N ASN A 118 18.18 4.49 -11.26
CA ASN A 118 19.56 4.12 -11.59
C ASN A 118 19.70 3.51 -13.00
N ALA A 119 18.60 3.24 -13.71
CA ALA A 119 18.69 2.73 -15.06
C ALA A 119 19.22 3.82 -16.01
N PRO A 120 20.08 3.46 -16.99
CA PRO A 120 20.60 4.41 -17.96
C PRO A 120 19.46 5.03 -18.79
N LEU A 121 19.69 6.25 -19.28
CA LEU A 121 18.75 6.90 -20.19
C LEU A 121 18.71 6.13 -21.51
N LEU A 122 17.52 5.93 -22.05
CA LEU A 122 17.33 5.15 -23.27
C LEU A 122 18.00 5.80 -24.48
N ARG A 123 18.04 7.14 -24.51
CA ARG A 123 18.66 7.93 -25.58
C ARG A 123 20.19 7.73 -25.68
N ASP A 124 20.84 7.31 -24.60
CA ASP A 124 22.30 7.20 -24.54
C ASP A 124 22.80 5.82 -25.00
N GLN A 125 21.91 4.89 -25.35
CA GLN A 125 22.27 3.53 -25.78
C GLN A 125 22.29 3.32 -27.30
N ASP A 126 21.57 4.13 -28.07
CA ASP A 126 21.40 3.94 -29.52
C ASP A 126 21.94 5.16 -30.27
N ASP A 127 23.19 5.08 -30.74
CA ASP A 127 23.86 6.16 -31.50
C ASP A 127 23.46 6.18 -32.99
N GLU A 128 22.85 5.10 -33.51
CA GLU A 128 22.59 4.89 -34.95
C GLU A 128 21.10 4.74 -35.33
N GLY A 129 20.16 4.98 -34.39
CA GLY A 129 18.73 4.82 -34.64
C GLY A 129 17.82 5.61 -33.69
N ILE A 130 16.50 5.58 -33.97
CA ILE A 130 15.49 6.12 -33.07
C ILE A 130 15.26 5.08 -31.95
N PRO A 131 15.50 5.42 -30.67
CA PRO A 131 15.41 4.43 -29.60
C PRO A 131 14.00 3.86 -29.42
N GLU A 132 13.91 2.57 -29.12
CA GLU A 132 12.64 1.85 -28.96
C GLU A 132 12.24 1.72 -27.48
N ILE A 133 11.06 2.22 -27.12
CA ILE A 133 10.48 2.01 -25.79
C ILE A 133 9.62 0.73 -25.81
N ARG A 134 9.85 -0.15 -24.83
CA ARG A 134 9.07 -1.39 -24.71
C ARG A 134 7.62 -1.08 -24.32
N SER A 135 6.67 -1.64 -25.06
CA SER A 135 5.26 -1.55 -24.71
C SER A 135 4.90 -2.47 -23.53
N SER A 136 3.93 -2.05 -22.73
CA SER A 136 3.30 -2.83 -21.66
C SER A 136 1.78 -2.76 -21.77
N ARG A 137 1.10 -3.71 -21.13
CA ARG A 137 -0.36 -3.71 -21.04
C ARG A 137 -0.82 -2.57 -20.14
N SER A 138 -2.02 -2.06 -20.39
CA SER A 138 -2.65 -1.08 -19.50
C SER A 138 -3.10 -1.75 -18.19
N ALA A 139 -3.27 -0.96 -17.13
CA ALA A 139 -3.75 -1.47 -15.84
C ALA A 139 -5.15 -2.10 -15.97
N LEU A 140 -6.03 -1.48 -16.76
CA LEU A 140 -7.38 -1.99 -17.02
C LEU A 140 -7.37 -3.32 -17.79
N GLN A 141 -6.52 -3.44 -18.81
CA GLN A 141 -6.36 -4.70 -19.54
C GLN A 141 -5.80 -5.80 -18.65
N THR A 142 -4.80 -5.47 -17.82
CA THR A 142 -4.24 -6.41 -16.84
C THR A 142 -5.31 -6.91 -15.87
N LEU A 143 -6.15 -6.01 -15.35
CA LEU A 143 -7.26 -6.37 -14.48
C LEU A 143 -8.32 -7.22 -15.20
N SER A 144 -8.63 -6.93 -16.45
CA SER A 144 -9.58 -7.73 -17.25
C SER A 144 -9.06 -9.15 -17.49
N ASP A 145 -7.77 -9.29 -17.79
CA ASP A 145 -7.15 -10.59 -18.08
C ASP A 145 -6.92 -11.42 -16.81
N GLN A 146 -6.51 -10.79 -15.72
CA GLN A 146 -6.16 -11.46 -14.45
C GLN A 146 -7.32 -11.54 -13.46
N GLY A 147 -8.37 -10.74 -13.63
CA GLY A 147 -9.55 -10.72 -12.77
C GLY A 147 -10.19 -12.10 -12.58
N PRO A 148 -10.42 -12.90 -13.64
CA PRO A 148 -10.96 -14.25 -13.48
C PRO A 148 -10.10 -15.17 -12.60
N GLN A 149 -8.76 -15.06 -12.70
CA GLN A 149 -7.83 -15.87 -11.89
C GLN A 149 -7.87 -15.46 -10.41
N ILE A 150 -8.09 -14.18 -10.12
CA ILE A 150 -8.27 -13.70 -8.75
C ILE A 150 -9.55 -14.29 -8.15
N ILE A 151 -10.65 -14.30 -8.91
CA ILE A 151 -11.91 -14.91 -8.48
C ILE A 151 -11.76 -16.41 -8.24
N GLU A 152 -11.05 -17.12 -9.12
CA GLU A 152 -10.75 -18.54 -8.94
C GLU A 152 -9.98 -18.81 -7.64
N ARG A 153 -8.93 -18.02 -7.36
CA ARG A 153 -8.17 -18.14 -6.10
C ARG A 153 -9.04 -17.83 -4.87
N LEU A 154 -9.91 -16.83 -4.95
CA LEU A 154 -10.84 -16.51 -3.87
C LEU A 154 -11.84 -17.65 -3.62
N ASN A 155 -12.31 -18.33 -4.68
CA ASN A 155 -13.17 -19.49 -4.54
C ASN A 155 -12.46 -20.65 -3.84
N VAL A 156 -11.19 -20.93 -4.18
CA VAL A 156 -10.39 -21.97 -3.51
C VAL A 156 -10.22 -21.67 -2.02
N VAL A 157 -9.93 -20.41 -1.66
CA VAL A 157 -9.82 -20.00 -0.25
C VAL A 157 -11.17 -20.14 0.47
N ALA A 158 -12.27 -19.74 -0.18
CA ALA A 158 -13.60 -19.90 0.39
C ALA A 158 -13.98 -21.38 0.63
N GLU A 159 -13.58 -22.26 -0.27
CA GLU A 159 -13.78 -23.71 -0.15
C GLU A 159 -12.98 -24.30 1.03
N GLN A 160 -11.70 -23.94 1.16
CA GLN A 160 -10.86 -24.35 2.31
C GLN A 160 -11.40 -23.84 3.65
N LEU A 161 -11.90 -22.59 3.69
CA LEU A 161 -12.56 -22.07 4.90
C LEU A 161 -13.85 -22.82 5.22
N THR A 162 -14.61 -23.21 4.19
CA THR A 162 -15.83 -24.01 4.37
C THR A 162 -15.51 -25.41 4.88
N GLU A 163 -14.42 -26.02 4.43
CA GLU A 163 -13.95 -27.32 4.91
C GLU A 163 -13.50 -27.24 6.38
N LEU A 164 -12.74 -26.20 6.74
CA LEU A 164 -12.32 -25.94 8.12
C LEU A 164 -13.49 -25.66 9.08
N LEU A 165 -14.52 -24.96 8.60
CA LEU A 165 -15.74 -24.67 9.37
C LEU A 165 -16.83 -25.72 9.16
N GLY A 166 -16.52 -26.80 8.44
CA GLY A 166 -17.48 -27.82 8.05
C GLY A 166 -17.94 -28.69 9.21
N GLU A 167 -18.98 -29.48 8.94
CA GLU A 167 -19.63 -30.36 9.92
C GLU A 167 -18.65 -31.34 10.58
N GLU A 168 -17.64 -31.81 9.84
CA GLU A 168 -16.63 -32.73 10.36
C GLU A 168 -15.77 -32.09 11.45
N ASN A 169 -15.30 -30.85 11.24
CA ASN A 169 -14.48 -30.16 12.22
C ASN A 169 -15.32 -29.71 13.43
N GLN A 170 -16.56 -29.28 13.19
CA GLN A 170 -17.53 -29.02 14.26
C GLN A 170 -17.79 -30.28 15.11
N SER A 171 -17.91 -31.46 14.48
CA SER A 171 -18.06 -32.73 15.19
C SER A 171 -16.83 -33.06 16.04
N ARG A 172 -15.61 -32.86 15.51
CA ARG A 172 -14.37 -33.06 16.28
C ARG A 172 -14.31 -32.14 17.50
N VAL A 173 -14.65 -30.86 17.34
CA VAL A 173 -14.71 -29.89 18.44
C VAL A 173 -15.75 -30.31 19.49
N ASN A 174 -16.96 -30.69 19.07
CA ASN A 174 -18.00 -31.16 20.00
C ASN A 174 -17.55 -32.41 20.78
N ASN A 175 -16.92 -33.38 20.11
CA ASN A 175 -16.41 -34.58 20.78
C ASN A 175 -15.32 -34.26 21.82
N ILE A 176 -14.46 -33.27 21.55
CA ILE A 176 -13.47 -32.79 22.51
C ILE A 176 -14.18 -32.15 23.72
N LEU A 177 -15.14 -31.25 23.47
CA LEU A 177 -15.89 -30.59 24.54
C LEU A 177 -16.64 -31.60 25.43
N ASP A 178 -17.30 -32.58 24.83
CA ASP A 178 -17.98 -33.67 25.54
C ASP A 178 -17.02 -34.50 26.42
N ASN A 179 -15.82 -34.80 25.91
CA ASN A 179 -14.82 -35.55 26.67
C ASN A 179 -14.25 -34.72 27.82
N VAL A 180 -14.03 -33.43 27.60
CA VAL A 180 -13.59 -32.50 28.65
C VAL A 180 -14.66 -32.37 29.74
N GLU A 181 -15.94 -32.25 29.37
CA GLU A 181 -17.05 -32.20 30.33
C GLU A 181 -17.13 -33.48 31.17
N ARG A 182 -17.08 -34.66 30.54
CA ARG A 182 -17.06 -35.95 31.27
C ARG A 182 -15.84 -36.08 32.18
N SER A 183 -14.66 -35.65 31.72
CA SER A 183 -13.45 -35.69 32.54
C SER A 183 -13.55 -34.76 33.75
N SER A 184 -14.10 -33.56 33.57
CA SER A 184 -14.34 -32.62 34.67
C SER A 184 -15.31 -33.19 35.70
N SER A 185 -16.42 -33.79 35.25
CA SER A 185 -17.38 -34.44 36.14
C SER A 185 -16.77 -35.60 36.93
N ASN A 186 -15.94 -36.42 36.29
CA ASN A 186 -15.21 -37.49 36.98
C ASN A 186 -14.22 -36.96 38.01
N LEU A 187 -13.57 -35.83 37.73
CA LEU A 187 -12.66 -35.18 38.67
C LEU A 187 -13.41 -34.64 39.89
N ASP A 188 -14.57 -33.99 39.69
CA ASP A 188 -15.44 -33.52 40.77
C ASP A 188 -15.88 -34.67 41.67
N GLN A 189 -16.26 -35.80 41.07
CA GLN A 189 -16.64 -37.01 41.81
C GLN A 189 -15.47 -37.58 42.62
N ALA A 190 -14.27 -37.66 42.03
CA ALA A 190 -13.08 -38.12 42.73
C ALA A 190 -12.71 -37.21 43.91
N MET A 191 -12.85 -35.89 43.76
CA MET A 191 -12.65 -34.92 44.84
C MET A 191 -13.65 -35.13 45.98
N ALA A 192 -14.92 -35.40 45.67
CA ALA A 192 -15.94 -35.72 46.67
C ALA A 192 -15.62 -37.02 47.44
N ASP A 193 -15.17 -38.07 46.73
CA ASP A 193 -14.78 -39.34 47.35
C ASP A 193 -13.57 -39.17 48.28
N ILE A 194 -12.58 -38.36 47.88
CA ILE A 194 -11.40 -38.02 48.72
C ILE A 194 -11.84 -37.29 49.99
N SER A 195 -12.77 -36.34 49.88
CA SER A 195 -13.31 -35.63 51.04
C SER A 195 -13.98 -36.59 52.02
N ALA A 196 -14.82 -37.50 51.52
CA ALA A 196 -15.50 -38.50 52.34
C ALA A 196 -14.51 -39.47 53.02
N ALA A 197 -13.47 -39.90 52.30
CA ALA A 197 -12.42 -40.74 52.87
C ALA A 197 -11.63 -40.00 53.98
N THR A 198 -11.32 -38.72 53.75
CA THR A 198 -10.61 -37.88 54.73
C THR A 198 -11.44 -37.68 56.00
N GLU A 199 -12.75 -37.47 55.86
CA GLU A 199 -13.67 -37.36 56.99
C GLU A 199 -13.77 -38.67 57.79
N ALA A 200 -13.87 -39.81 57.11
CA ALA A 200 -13.87 -41.12 57.75
C ALA A 200 -12.57 -41.39 58.54
N ILE A 201 -11.41 -40.98 58.00
CA ILE A 201 -10.12 -41.05 58.70
C ILE A 201 -10.13 -40.15 59.94
N GLY A 202 -10.67 -38.93 59.83
CA GLY A 202 -10.81 -38.01 60.97
C GLY A 202 -11.65 -38.61 62.11
N GLN A 203 -12.81 -39.19 61.78
CA GLN A 203 -13.67 -39.86 62.75
C GLN A 203 -13.01 -41.08 63.40
N ALA A 204 -12.25 -41.86 62.61
CA ALA A 204 -11.50 -43.00 63.14
C ALA A 204 -10.40 -42.54 64.11
N ALA A 205 -9.66 -41.49 63.76
CA ALA A 205 -8.62 -40.91 64.61
C ALA A 205 -9.18 -40.37 65.93
N GLU A 206 -10.34 -39.72 65.90
CA GLU A 206 -11.05 -39.26 67.10
C GLU A 206 -11.53 -40.42 67.98
N GLY A 207 -12.03 -41.49 67.36
CA GLY A 207 -12.41 -42.72 68.07
C GLY A 207 -11.22 -43.37 68.78
N ILE A 208 -10.05 -43.41 68.13
CA ILE A 208 -8.80 -43.91 68.72
C ILE A 208 -8.31 -43.00 69.86
N ALA A 209 -8.35 -41.68 69.69
CA ALA A 209 -7.96 -40.74 70.74
C ALA A 209 -8.86 -40.84 71.98
N THR A 210 -10.17 -40.96 71.77
CA THR A 210 -11.15 -41.16 72.85
C THR A 210 -10.92 -42.47 73.59
N PHE A 211 -10.58 -43.55 72.84
CA PHE A 211 -10.19 -44.82 73.44
C PHE A 211 -8.91 -44.70 74.26
N GLY A 212 -7.89 -44.02 73.75
CA GLY A 212 -6.65 -43.74 74.47
C GLY A 212 -6.90 -43.05 75.81
N GLY A 213 -7.75 -42.01 75.84
CA GLY A 213 -8.12 -41.34 77.08
C GLY A 213 -8.89 -42.22 78.07
N LYS A 214 -9.75 -43.13 77.60
CA LYS A 214 -10.42 -44.12 78.46
C LYS A 214 -9.43 -45.14 79.04
N LEU A 215 -8.43 -45.55 78.26
CA LEU A 215 -7.39 -46.47 78.69
C LEU A 215 -6.50 -45.85 79.78
N ASP A 216 -6.15 -44.57 79.64
CA ASP A 216 -5.44 -43.81 80.67
C ASP A 216 -6.24 -43.76 81.98
N GLY A 217 -7.55 -43.45 81.91
CA GLY A 217 -8.42 -43.43 83.08
C GLY A 217 -8.60 -44.81 83.73
N LEU A 218 -8.64 -45.88 82.94
CA LEU A 218 -8.66 -47.26 83.45
C LEU A 218 -7.35 -47.62 84.14
N SER A 219 -6.20 -47.21 83.58
CA SER A 219 -4.88 -47.42 84.18
C SER A 219 -4.75 -46.69 85.52
N GLU A 220 -5.27 -45.46 85.60
CA GLU A 220 -5.31 -44.68 86.84
C GLU A 220 -6.23 -45.31 87.90
N THR A 221 -7.41 -45.78 87.48
CA THR A 221 -8.37 -46.48 88.36
C THR A 221 -7.80 -47.81 88.85
N ALA A 222 -7.18 -48.59 87.97
CA ALA A 222 -6.53 -49.85 88.31
C ALA A 222 -5.32 -49.63 89.24
N GLY A 223 -4.52 -48.59 89.00
CA GLY A 223 -3.42 -48.19 89.89
C GLY A 223 -3.91 -47.81 91.28
N THR A 224 -5.01 -47.04 91.35
CA THR A 224 -5.67 -46.65 92.61
C THR A 224 -6.25 -47.86 93.34
N ALA A 225 -6.92 -48.77 92.62
CA ALA A 225 -7.45 -50.01 93.18
C ALA A 225 -6.34 -50.92 93.71
N LEU A 226 -5.22 -51.05 92.98
CA LEU A 226 -4.06 -51.84 93.39
C LEU A 226 -3.38 -51.24 94.63
N SER A 227 -3.27 -49.91 94.71
CA SER A 227 -2.79 -49.21 95.90
C SER A 227 -3.72 -49.43 97.10
N ASN A 228 -5.03 -49.29 96.91
CA ASN A 228 -6.03 -49.55 97.95
C ASN A 228 -6.03 -51.01 98.40
N PHE A 229 -5.83 -51.95 97.46
CA PHE A 229 -5.68 -53.37 97.74
C PHE A 229 -4.41 -53.65 98.55
N SER A 230 -3.28 -53.04 98.21
CA SER A 230 -2.04 -53.13 98.99
C SER A 230 -2.27 -52.67 100.44
N THR A 231 -2.90 -51.51 100.63
CA THR A 231 -3.23 -50.97 101.96
C THR A 231 -4.24 -51.85 102.71
N ALA A 232 -5.23 -52.41 102.01
CA ALA A 232 -6.23 -53.31 102.59
C ALA A 232 -5.66 -54.69 102.96
N ALA A 233 -4.70 -55.19 102.17
CA ALA A 233 -3.97 -56.42 102.44
C ALA A 233 -3.05 -56.27 103.67
N GLU A 234 -2.53 -55.07 103.91
CA GLU A 234 -1.81 -54.74 105.16
C GLU A 234 -2.73 -54.64 106.40
N THR A 235 -4.03 -54.36 106.22
CA THR A 235 -5.00 -54.12 107.31
C THR A 235 -6.03 -55.24 107.53
N ALA A 236 -5.79 -56.41 106.91
CA ALA A 236 -6.70 -57.55 106.75
C ALA A 236 -7.80 -57.75 107.82
N ASP A 237 -9.05 -57.36 107.48
CA ASP A 237 -10.30 -58.08 107.81
C ASP A 237 -11.56 -57.63 107.01
N GLY A 238 -11.57 -57.57 105.67
CA GLY A 238 -12.89 -57.38 105.00
C GLY A 238 -13.04 -57.08 103.50
N THR A 239 -12.01 -57.05 102.67
CA THR A 239 -12.10 -56.46 101.31
C THR A 239 -12.31 -57.44 100.15
N LEU A 240 -12.98 -58.58 100.38
CA LEU A 240 -13.34 -59.51 99.30
C LEU A 240 -14.41 -58.94 98.35
N ALA A 241 -15.37 -58.16 98.88
CA ALA A 241 -16.48 -57.62 98.09
C ALA A 241 -16.03 -56.60 97.03
N SER A 242 -15.16 -55.66 97.40
CA SER A 242 -14.63 -54.64 96.48
C SER A 242 -13.75 -55.25 95.39
N ALA A 243 -12.98 -56.30 95.70
CA ALA A 243 -12.16 -57.01 94.72
C ALA A 243 -13.02 -57.72 93.65
N THR A 244 -14.12 -58.36 94.06
CA THR A 244 -15.08 -58.95 93.11
C THR A 244 -15.77 -57.89 92.24
N GLN A 245 -16.13 -56.73 92.80
CA GLN A 245 -16.76 -55.66 92.03
C GLN A 245 -15.83 -55.08 90.96
N THR A 246 -14.55 -54.84 91.29
CA THR A 246 -13.56 -54.37 90.31
C THR A 246 -13.28 -55.42 89.22
N LEU A 247 -13.30 -56.71 89.57
CA LEU A 247 -13.14 -57.79 88.60
C LEU A 247 -14.36 -57.94 87.67
N ASP A 248 -15.57 -57.71 88.16
CA ASP A 248 -16.78 -57.68 87.33
C ASP A 248 -16.81 -56.46 86.40
N GLU A 249 -16.43 -55.27 86.89
CA GLU A 249 -16.29 -54.06 86.05
C GLU A 249 -15.22 -54.24 84.96
N LEU A 250 -14.07 -54.84 85.29
CA LEU A 250 -13.04 -55.20 84.31
C LEU A 250 -13.54 -56.25 83.31
N ARG A 251 -14.32 -57.24 83.76
CA ARG A 251 -14.86 -58.29 82.89
C ARG A 251 -15.89 -57.74 81.91
N ASP A 252 -16.78 -56.86 82.35
CA ASP A 252 -17.78 -56.22 81.48
C ASP A 252 -17.10 -55.32 80.45
N TYR A 253 -16.07 -54.57 80.86
CA TYR A 253 -15.29 -53.73 79.95
C TYR A 253 -14.51 -54.54 78.90
N VAL A 254 -13.86 -55.63 79.32
CA VAL A 254 -13.08 -56.51 78.41
C VAL A 254 -13.99 -57.31 77.48
N SER A 255 -15.14 -57.78 77.97
CA SER A 255 -16.03 -58.64 77.19
C SER A 255 -17.00 -57.87 76.29
N GLY A 256 -17.42 -56.67 76.68
CA GLY A 256 -18.37 -55.83 75.94
C GLY A 256 -17.69 -54.72 75.14
N ASP A 257 -17.08 -53.77 75.84
CA ASP A 257 -16.55 -52.54 75.23
C ASP A 257 -15.36 -52.80 74.30
N LEU A 258 -14.42 -53.66 74.72
CA LEU A 258 -13.25 -54.03 73.92
C LEU A 258 -13.64 -54.77 72.64
N ARG A 259 -14.61 -55.68 72.72
CA ARG A 259 -15.18 -56.37 71.54
C ARG A 259 -15.91 -55.40 70.62
N GLY A 260 -16.72 -54.50 71.19
CA GLY A 260 -17.43 -53.48 70.42
C GLY A 260 -16.48 -52.54 69.68
N LEU A 261 -15.37 -52.16 70.31
CA LEU A 261 -14.33 -51.34 69.69
C LEU A 261 -13.58 -52.10 68.58
N THR A 262 -13.16 -53.35 68.84
CA THR A 262 -12.47 -54.16 67.81
C THR A 262 -13.37 -54.37 66.60
N GLN A 263 -14.66 -54.62 66.81
CA GLN A 263 -15.62 -54.82 65.72
C GLN A 263 -15.86 -53.53 64.91
N ARG A 264 -15.87 -52.36 65.56
CA ARG A 264 -15.93 -51.06 64.87
C ARG A 264 -14.64 -50.75 64.12
N LEU A 265 -13.47 -51.02 64.70
CA LEU A 265 -12.18 -50.84 64.04
C LEU A 265 -12.04 -51.76 62.82
N ASP A 266 -12.49 -53.02 62.90
CA ASP A 266 -12.50 -53.94 61.76
C ASP A 266 -13.44 -53.45 60.65
N GLN A 267 -14.63 -52.97 61.01
CA GLN A 267 -15.56 -52.39 60.04
C GLN A 267 -15.00 -51.12 59.38
N THR A 268 -14.41 -50.22 60.15
CA THR A 268 -13.80 -49.00 59.64
C THR A 268 -12.58 -49.32 58.77
N ALA A 269 -11.73 -50.27 59.18
CA ALA A 269 -10.59 -50.71 58.39
C ALA A 269 -11.02 -51.34 57.06
N GLY A 270 -12.06 -52.18 57.08
CA GLY A 270 -12.65 -52.75 55.85
C GLY A 270 -13.22 -51.70 54.92
N ALA A 271 -14.01 -50.75 55.44
CA ALA A 271 -14.57 -49.64 54.67
C ALA A 271 -13.47 -48.72 54.10
N LEU A 272 -12.40 -48.48 54.86
CA LEU A 272 -11.26 -47.68 54.41
C LEU A 272 -10.51 -48.39 53.28
N GLN A 273 -10.28 -49.70 53.41
CA GLN A 273 -9.60 -50.49 52.38
C GLN A 273 -10.41 -50.55 51.08
N GLU A 274 -11.74 -50.72 51.17
CA GLU A 274 -12.61 -50.70 50.00
C GLU A 274 -12.61 -49.32 49.31
N ASN A 275 -12.74 -48.22 50.08
CA ASN A 275 -12.72 -46.86 49.54
C ASN A 275 -11.38 -46.50 48.90
N LEU A 276 -10.25 -46.88 49.53
CA LEU A 276 -8.91 -46.66 48.97
C LEU A 276 -8.71 -47.45 47.67
N SER A 277 -9.21 -48.69 47.60
CA SER A 277 -9.17 -49.48 46.36
C SER A 277 -9.99 -48.82 45.25
N ARG A 278 -11.22 -48.36 45.55
CA ARG A 278 -12.09 -47.69 44.56
C ARG A 278 -11.50 -46.36 44.10
N LEU A 279 -10.89 -45.61 45.02
CA LEU A 279 -10.20 -44.37 44.71
C LEU A 279 -9.00 -44.62 43.79
N GLY A 280 -8.20 -45.65 44.06
CA GLY A 280 -7.08 -46.05 43.20
C GLY A 280 -7.53 -46.36 41.77
N THR A 281 -8.57 -47.20 41.60
CA THR A 281 -9.08 -47.55 40.27
C THR A 281 -9.69 -46.35 39.53
N ARG A 282 -10.41 -45.47 40.23
CA ARG A 282 -10.96 -44.22 39.64
C ARG A 282 -9.86 -43.24 39.25
N ALA A 283 -8.83 -43.08 40.09
CA ALA A 283 -7.69 -42.22 39.80
C ALA A 283 -6.92 -42.71 38.58
N GLU A 284 -6.65 -44.02 38.48
CA GLU A 284 -6.04 -44.62 37.28
C GLU A 284 -6.90 -44.38 36.03
N SER A 285 -8.20 -44.67 36.09
CA SER A 285 -9.09 -44.45 34.95
C SER A 285 -9.21 -42.98 34.54
N SER A 286 -9.20 -42.06 35.52
CA SER A 286 -9.23 -40.62 35.27
C SER A 286 -7.94 -40.16 34.59
N LEU A 287 -6.78 -40.56 35.12
CA LEU A 287 -5.47 -40.27 34.53
C LEU A 287 -5.35 -40.81 33.11
N ASP A 288 -5.78 -42.05 32.87
CA ASP A 288 -5.82 -42.67 31.54
C ASP A 288 -6.68 -41.89 30.54
N ASN A 289 -7.85 -41.40 30.98
CA ASN A 289 -8.73 -40.61 30.12
C ASN A 289 -8.17 -39.20 29.87
N LEU A 290 -7.55 -38.59 30.87
CA LEU A 290 -6.85 -37.32 30.75
C LEU A 290 -5.68 -37.43 29.77
N ASP A 291 -4.90 -38.51 29.85
CA ASP A 291 -3.77 -38.75 28.93
C ASP A 291 -4.26 -38.92 27.49
N ARG A 292 -5.33 -39.70 27.26
CA ARG A 292 -5.95 -39.83 25.93
C ARG A 292 -6.52 -38.51 25.41
N ALA A 293 -7.14 -37.70 26.28
CA ALA A 293 -7.70 -36.41 25.91
C ALA A 293 -6.59 -35.40 25.57
N LEU A 294 -5.51 -35.37 26.35
CA LEU A 294 -4.34 -34.52 26.12
C LEU A 294 -3.61 -34.91 24.84
N ASP A 295 -3.44 -36.20 24.58
CA ASP A 295 -2.84 -36.71 23.34
C ASP A 295 -3.70 -36.37 22.12
N SER A 296 -5.02 -36.57 22.20
CA SER A 296 -5.94 -36.17 21.11
C SER A 296 -5.95 -34.64 20.89
N GLY A 297 -5.87 -33.85 21.96
CA GLY A 297 -5.79 -32.40 21.89
C GLY A 297 -4.46 -31.94 21.27
N SER A 298 -3.33 -32.52 21.71
CA SER A 298 -2.01 -32.23 21.18
C SER A 298 -1.93 -32.48 19.67
N ARG A 299 -2.42 -33.64 19.21
CA ARG A 299 -2.44 -33.96 17.78
C ARG A 299 -3.30 -32.99 16.97
N ALA A 300 -4.45 -32.57 17.51
CA ALA A 300 -5.31 -31.58 16.86
C ALA A 300 -4.64 -30.20 16.78
N PHE A 301 -3.95 -29.78 17.84
CA PHE A 301 -3.18 -28.54 17.84
C PHE A 301 -1.98 -28.59 16.90
N ASP A 302 -1.24 -29.70 16.85
CA ASP A 302 -0.14 -29.89 15.91
C ASP A 302 -0.64 -29.85 14.46
N GLN A 303 -1.76 -30.50 14.17
CA GLN A 303 -2.38 -30.47 12.84
C GLN A 303 -2.83 -29.06 12.44
N ALA A 304 -3.45 -28.31 13.37
CA ALA A 304 -3.83 -26.92 13.15
C ALA A 304 -2.60 -26.01 12.97
N ALA A 305 -1.51 -26.24 13.71
CA ALA A 305 -0.25 -25.49 13.58
C ALA A 305 0.45 -25.76 12.24
N VAL A 306 0.42 -27.00 11.76
CA VAL A 306 0.93 -27.36 10.42
C VAL A 306 0.11 -26.66 9.33
N MET A 307 -1.22 -26.64 9.43
CA MET A 307 -2.07 -25.93 8.46
C MET A 307 -1.85 -24.40 8.51
N PHE A 308 -1.74 -23.82 9.70
CA PHE A 308 -1.42 -22.40 9.85
C PHE A 308 -0.06 -22.02 9.25
N SER A 309 0.95 -22.86 9.44
CA SER A 309 2.30 -22.59 8.93
C SER A 309 2.45 -22.88 7.43
N THR A 310 1.77 -23.91 6.91
CA THR A 310 1.90 -24.34 5.52
C THR A 310 1.01 -23.53 4.58
N ASP A 311 -0.23 -23.26 4.98
CA ASP A 311 -1.23 -22.64 4.10
C ASP A 311 -1.43 -21.15 4.40
N LEU A 312 -1.48 -20.75 5.67
CA LEU A 312 -1.71 -19.34 6.07
C LEU A 312 -0.43 -18.51 6.17
N GLY A 313 0.71 -19.13 6.52
CA GLY A 313 2.01 -18.45 6.62
C GLY A 313 2.42 -17.70 5.36
N PRO A 314 2.38 -18.32 4.16
CA PRO A 314 2.69 -17.64 2.90
C PRO A 314 1.75 -16.47 2.61
N ILE A 315 0.45 -16.63 2.90
CA ILE A 315 -0.57 -15.60 2.67
C ILE A 315 -0.32 -14.38 3.57
N ILE A 316 -0.03 -14.59 4.86
CA ILE A 316 0.25 -13.50 5.81
C ILE A 316 1.56 -12.78 5.44
N SER A 317 2.58 -13.52 5.00
CA SER A 317 3.84 -12.93 4.53
C SER A 317 3.63 -12.07 3.29
N ASP A 318 2.91 -12.57 2.29
CA ASP A 318 2.58 -11.80 1.07
C ASP A 318 1.77 -10.55 1.40
N LEU A 319 0.84 -10.63 2.36
CA LEU A 319 0.02 -9.49 2.78
C LEU A 319 0.86 -8.44 3.51
N HIS A 320 1.79 -8.87 4.37
CA HIS A 320 2.74 -7.98 5.06
C HIS A 320 3.68 -7.28 4.06
N ASP A 321 4.22 -8.01 3.08
CA ASP A 321 5.10 -7.44 2.06
C ASP A 321 4.36 -6.49 1.11
N THR A 322 3.07 -6.74 0.86
CA THR A 322 2.22 -5.85 0.08
C THR A 322 1.90 -4.57 0.86
N LEU A 323 1.54 -4.70 2.15
CA LEU A 323 1.31 -3.55 3.03
C LEU A 323 2.58 -2.71 3.23
N GLY A 324 3.74 -3.34 3.38
CA GLY A 324 5.04 -2.66 3.48
C GLY A 324 5.36 -1.82 2.24
N ARG A 325 5.09 -2.37 1.04
CA ARG A 325 5.25 -1.63 -0.22
C ARG A 325 4.27 -0.46 -0.35
N VAL A 326 3.03 -0.61 0.12
CA VAL A 326 2.06 0.49 0.15
C VAL A 326 2.50 1.57 1.13
N ASN A 327 2.96 1.21 2.33
CA ASN A 327 3.40 2.17 3.33
C ASN A 327 4.64 2.95 2.89
N SER A 328 5.64 2.29 2.30
CA SER A 328 6.83 2.97 1.78
C SER A 328 6.49 3.94 0.63
N THR A 329 5.49 3.60 -0.18
CA THR A 329 5.00 4.48 -1.25
C THR A 329 4.29 5.70 -0.66
N LEU A 330 3.49 5.51 0.39
CA LEU A 330 2.82 6.61 1.09
C LEU A 330 3.79 7.52 1.83
N ASP A 331 4.84 6.98 2.45
CA ASP A 331 5.90 7.77 3.09
C ASP A 331 6.68 8.61 2.06
N SER A 332 7.00 8.03 0.89
CA SER A 332 7.63 8.79 -0.19
C SER A 332 6.75 9.93 -0.73
N VAL A 333 5.43 9.74 -0.79
CA VAL A 333 4.51 10.80 -1.19
C VAL A 333 4.38 11.87 -0.11
N ALA A 334 4.41 11.50 1.18
CA ALA A 334 4.35 12.44 2.30
C ALA A 334 5.59 13.34 2.39
N ASP A 335 6.78 12.79 2.09
CA ASP A 335 8.04 13.53 2.06
C ASP A 335 8.16 14.50 0.87
N ASP A 336 7.42 14.26 -0.23
CA ASP A 336 7.46 15.08 -1.44
C ASP A 336 6.51 16.31 -1.38
N ILE A 337 5.49 16.31 -0.51
CA ILE A 337 4.53 17.44 -0.39
C ILE A 337 5.20 18.80 -0.09
N PRO A 338 6.19 18.90 0.83
CA PRO A 338 6.91 20.15 1.09
C PRO A 338 7.72 20.65 -0.13
N GLN A 339 8.27 19.74 -0.95
CA GLN A 339 8.99 20.11 -2.17
C GLN A 339 8.05 20.61 -3.26
N ILE A 340 6.91 19.95 -3.45
CA ILE A 340 5.89 20.35 -4.42
C ILE A 340 5.36 21.75 -4.09
N THR A 341 5.11 22.05 -2.81
CA THR A 341 4.67 23.39 -2.38
C THR A 341 5.76 24.46 -2.58
N ALA A 342 7.03 24.13 -2.41
CA ALA A 342 8.14 25.03 -2.72
C ALA A 342 8.24 25.32 -4.24
N GLN A 343 8.13 24.29 -5.07
CA GLN A 343 8.19 24.43 -6.53
C GLN A 343 7.00 25.22 -7.09
N LEU A 344 5.78 25.00 -6.58
CA LEU A 344 4.61 25.79 -6.95
C LEU A 344 4.77 27.26 -6.59
N ARG A 345 5.38 27.57 -5.43
CA ARG A 345 5.66 28.95 -5.04
C ARG A 345 6.70 29.60 -5.97
N GLN A 346 7.72 28.85 -6.37
CA GLN A 346 8.76 29.32 -7.30
C GLN A 346 8.22 29.54 -8.71
N ALA A 347 7.35 28.64 -9.20
CA ALA A 347 6.66 28.78 -10.48
C ALA A 347 5.74 30.01 -10.48
N ALA A 348 4.98 30.22 -9.40
CA ALA A 348 4.12 31.40 -9.26
C ALA A 348 4.94 32.71 -9.27
N THR A 349 6.12 32.73 -8.65
CA THR A 349 7.01 33.89 -8.66
C THR A 349 7.55 34.15 -10.07
N SER A 350 8.01 33.11 -10.76
CA SER A 350 8.53 33.21 -12.13
C SER A 350 7.46 33.67 -13.13
N ALA A 351 6.21 33.23 -12.95
CA ALA A 351 5.08 33.69 -13.74
C ALA A 351 4.79 35.19 -13.49
N ALA A 352 4.82 35.64 -12.24
CA ALA A 352 4.63 37.06 -11.91
C ALA A 352 5.70 37.97 -12.56
N ASP A 353 6.96 37.54 -12.55
CA ASP A 353 8.07 38.27 -13.18
C ASP A 353 7.94 38.33 -14.71
N ALA A 354 7.48 37.25 -15.33
CA ALA A 354 7.20 37.21 -16.76
C ALA A 354 6.07 38.17 -17.14
N PHE A 355 4.99 38.23 -16.35
CA PHE A 355 3.89 39.18 -16.56
C PHE A 355 4.35 40.63 -16.42
N ALA A 356 5.20 40.94 -15.44
CA ALA A 356 5.77 42.28 -15.26
C ALA A 356 6.62 42.71 -16.46
N SER A 357 7.42 41.78 -17.01
CA SER A 357 8.25 42.02 -18.21
C SER A 357 7.38 42.28 -19.45
N LEU A 358 6.29 41.53 -19.60
CA LEU A 358 5.37 41.67 -20.73
C LEU A 358 4.63 43.02 -20.68
N GLN A 359 4.21 43.47 -19.50
CA GLN A 359 3.60 44.79 -19.31
C GLN A 359 4.58 45.92 -19.70
N SER A 360 5.85 45.81 -19.31
CA SER A 360 6.89 46.80 -19.66
C SER A 360 7.12 46.92 -21.17
N VAL A 361 7.09 45.79 -21.89
CA VAL A 361 7.21 45.77 -23.35
C VAL A 361 6.00 46.42 -24.02
N LEU A 362 4.80 46.16 -23.50
CA LEU A 362 3.56 46.76 -24.02
C LEU A 362 3.53 48.29 -23.83
N ASP A 363 3.95 48.77 -22.65
CA ASP A 363 4.03 50.21 -22.37
C ASP A 363 5.09 50.90 -23.26
N SER A 364 6.20 50.21 -23.56
CA SER A 364 7.26 50.70 -24.44
C SER A 364 6.86 50.72 -25.92
N ALA A 365 5.96 49.82 -26.34
CA ALA A 365 5.47 49.73 -27.72
C ALA A 365 4.37 50.74 -28.04
N ALA A 366 3.69 51.29 -27.03
CA ALA A 366 2.59 52.24 -27.23
C ALA A 366 3.03 53.56 -27.88
N ALA A 367 4.21 54.08 -27.52
CA ALA A 367 4.70 55.38 -28.00
C ALA A 367 5.08 55.37 -29.51
N PRO A 368 5.85 54.39 -30.03
CA PRO A 368 6.17 54.31 -31.46
C PRO A 368 4.94 54.07 -32.37
N VAL A 369 3.94 53.34 -31.88
CA VAL A 369 2.70 53.07 -32.63
C VAL A 369 1.87 54.35 -32.76
N GLN A 370 1.80 55.18 -31.72
CA GLN A 370 1.12 56.47 -31.79
C GLN A 370 1.83 57.45 -32.73
N SER A 371 3.17 57.50 -32.74
CA SER A 371 3.93 58.38 -33.64
C SER A 371 3.77 57.97 -35.10
N PHE A 372 3.82 56.66 -35.40
CA PHE A 372 3.59 56.15 -36.74
C PHE A 372 2.19 56.50 -37.27
N THR A 373 1.18 56.39 -36.41
CA THR A 373 -0.22 56.66 -36.79
C THR A 373 -0.48 58.15 -37.01
N ARG A 374 0.13 59.04 -36.22
CA ARG A 374 -0.05 60.50 -36.36
C ARG A 374 0.81 61.13 -37.44
N GLU A 375 2.03 60.64 -37.66
CA GLU A 375 3.02 61.34 -38.49
C GLU A 375 3.29 60.64 -39.83
N ALA A 376 3.41 59.30 -39.84
CA ALA A 376 3.83 58.58 -41.04
C ALA A 376 2.65 58.26 -41.98
N LEU A 377 1.50 57.86 -41.42
CA LEU A 377 0.30 57.49 -42.19
C LEU A 377 -0.19 58.63 -43.13
N PRO A 378 -0.28 59.90 -42.68
CA PRO A 378 -0.66 61.00 -43.56
C PRO A 378 0.37 61.31 -44.65
N GLN A 379 1.66 61.08 -44.38
CA GLN A 379 2.73 61.30 -45.37
C GLN A 379 2.69 60.24 -46.47
N PHE A 380 2.43 58.98 -46.12
CA PHE A 380 2.22 57.92 -47.10
C PHE A 380 1.03 58.20 -48.02
N ALA A 381 -0.06 58.73 -47.48
CA ALA A 381 -1.22 59.12 -48.28
C ALA A 381 -0.89 60.26 -49.27
N ARG A 382 -0.09 61.26 -48.86
CA ARG A 382 0.37 62.33 -49.76
C ARG A 382 1.30 61.82 -50.85
N LEU A 383 2.24 60.95 -50.49
CA LEU A 383 3.17 60.34 -51.46
C LEU A 383 2.41 59.56 -52.54
N SER A 384 1.37 58.82 -52.16
CA SER A 384 0.51 58.12 -53.12
C SER A 384 -0.20 59.08 -54.08
N GLN A 385 -0.63 60.24 -53.60
CA GLN A 385 -1.26 61.28 -54.41
C GLN A 385 -0.26 61.92 -55.39
N GLU A 386 0.96 62.22 -54.93
CA GLU A 386 2.03 62.79 -55.75
C GLU A 386 2.50 61.81 -56.84
N MET A 387 2.59 60.52 -56.52
CA MET A 387 2.91 59.47 -57.49
C MET A 387 1.85 59.38 -58.60
N ARG A 388 0.55 59.52 -58.27
CA ARG A 388 -0.51 59.58 -59.29
C ARG A 388 -0.38 60.79 -60.21
N ASN A 389 -0.03 61.95 -59.67
CA ASN A 389 0.19 63.17 -60.47
C ASN A 389 1.43 63.04 -61.37
N LEU A 390 2.51 62.43 -60.88
CA LEU A 390 3.71 62.18 -61.65
C LEU A 390 3.44 61.27 -62.86
N VAL A 391 2.67 60.20 -62.66
CA VAL A 391 2.26 59.30 -63.74
C VAL A 391 1.46 60.04 -64.81
N GLY A 392 0.54 60.93 -64.42
CA GLY A 392 -0.24 61.75 -65.37
C GLY A 392 0.63 62.71 -66.20
N ASN A 393 1.65 63.33 -65.59
CA ASN A 393 2.55 64.25 -66.29
C ASN A 393 3.48 63.52 -67.26
N ILE A 394 3.92 62.30 -66.93
CA ILE A 394 4.72 61.47 -67.84
C ILE A 394 3.91 61.07 -69.08
N ASP A 395 2.63 60.73 -68.92
CA ASP A 395 1.77 60.38 -70.05
C ASP A 395 1.56 61.56 -71.02
N GLN A 396 1.42 62.78 -70.49
CA GLN A 396 1.40 64.01 -71.29
C GLN A 396 2.73 64.30 -72.00
N LEU A 397 3.85 64.04 -71.35
CA LEU A 397 5.18 64.23 -71.94
C LEU A 397 5.39 63.25 -73.10
N VAL A 398 5.02 61.97 -72.93
CA VAL A 398 5.11 60.95 -73.98
C VAL A 398 4.19 61.29 -75.16
N THR A 399 2.97 61.77 -74.88
CA THR A 399 2.02 62.19 -75.91
C THR A 399 2.53 63.40 -76.71
N THR A 400 3.15 64.37 -76.04
CA THR A 400 3.77 65.54 -76.68
C THR A 400 4.98 65.14 -77.54
N LEU A 401 5.83 64.23 -77.05
CA LEU A 401 6.96 63.68 -77.80
C LEU A 401 6.51 62.98 -79.09
N ARG A 402 5.40 62.23 -79.02
CA ARG A 402 4.84 61.51 -80.17
C ARG A 402 4.23 62.44 -81.22
N ARG A 403 3.76 63.62 -80.80
CA ARG A 403 3.04 64.56 -81.68
C ARG A 403 3.97 65.59 -82.36
N ASN A 404 5.09 65.96 -81.74
CA ASN A 404 6.06 66.91 -82.30
C ASN A 404 7.52 66.55 -81.94
N PRO A 405 8.12 65.51 -82.55
CA PRO A 405 9.47 65.06 -82.19
C PRO A 405 10.58 66.05 -82.57
N SER A 406 10.35 66.96 -83.53
CA SER A 406 11.36 67.90 -84.03
C SER A 406 11.61 69.11 -83.11
N GLN A 407 10.74 69.38 -82.14
CA GLN A 407 10.81 70.59 -81.32
C GLN A 407 11.84 70.48 -80.17
N ILE A 408 12.31 69.27 -79.84
CA ILE A 408 13.32 69.03 -78.80
C ILE A 408 14.75 69.22 -79.33
N LEU A 409 14.99 69.03 -80.63
CA LEU A 409 16.34 69.15 -81.23
C LEU A 409 16.67 70.55 -81.74
N SER A 410 15.68 71.37 -82.07
CA SER A 410 15.88 72.79 -82.39
C SER A 410 15.42 73.64 -81.20
N GLY A 411 16.36 74.11 -80.39
CA GLY A 411 16.08 74.98 -79.24
C GLY A 411 15.24 76.21 -79.63
N PRO A 412 14.51 76.81 -78.67
CA PRO A 412 13.57 77.89 -78.94
C PRO A 412 14.28 79.08 -79.58
N ARG A 413 13.73 79.59 -80.70
CA ARG A 413 14.23 80.82 -81.34
C ARG A 413 13.91 82.00 -80.43
N THR A 414 14.96 82.61 -79.87
CA THR A 414 14.88 83.87 -79.12
C THR A 414 14.39 85.00 -80.02
N PRO A 415 13.38 85.80 -79.62
CA PRO A 415 12.96 86.98 -80.36
C PRO A 415 14.00 88.10 -80.18
N GLU A 416 14.47 88.68 -81.28
CA GLU A 416 15.28 89.91 -81.25
C GLU A 416 14.41 91.10 -80.86
N PHE A 417 14.74 91.76 -79.75
CA PHE A 417 14.22 93.09 -79.43
C PHE A 417 14.92 94.13 -80.31
N ARG A 418 14.15 94.92 -81.06
CA ARG A 418 14.66 96.15 -81.69
C ARG A 418 14.23 97.34 -80.81
N ARG A 419 15.25 98.13 -80.42
CA ARG A 419 15.19 99.33 -79.57
C ARG A 419 14.19 100.36 -80.04
#